data_AF-A0A3N4MMZ2-F1
#
_entry.id   AF-A0A3N4MMZ2-F1
#
_cell.length_a   1.000
_cell.length_b   1.000
_cell.length_c   1.000
_cell.angle_alpha   90.00
_cell.angle_beta   90.00
_cell.angle_gamma   90.00
#
_symmetry.space_group_name_H-M   'P 1'
#
loop_
_entity.id
_entity.type
_entity.pdbx_description
1 polymer ?
#
loop_
_entity_poly.entity_id
_entity_poly.type
_entity_poly.pdbx_seq_one_letter_code
_entity_poly.pdbx_strand_id
1 'polypeptide(L)'
;MNRLLTSLPIWIILTDMIYGLGLNILQSVGRQSGQTQIDTVTPDIAFSSLQVISNGGMILIIGFGLIVLLQLNRTVLQKKILPIGIFRTLGLIAVLAVSLPSLWEWLWAITSLFSGNNVFNFNNIRYLISALCLPAIALLCIYRLFGWYRLHKTLPAPTTQASP
;
A
#
# COMPACT_ATOMS: atom_id res chain seq x y z
N MET A 1 -7.34 3.23 -22.64
CA MET A 1 -7.83 4.19 -21.60
C MET A 1 -7.74 3.65 -20.16
N ASN A 2 -8.06 2.38 -19.88
CA ASN A 2 -8.21 1.85 -18.51
C ASN A 2 -6.94 1.81 -17.64
N ARG A 3 -5.76 2.02 -18.24
CA ARG A 3 -4.46 1.94 -17.55
C ARG A 3 -4.23 3.11 -16.59
N LEU A 4 -4.68 4.31 -16.95
CA LEU A 4 -4.55 5.50 -16.10
C LEU A 4 -5.52 5.40 -14.92
N LEU A 5 -6.78 5.05 -15.16
CA LEU A 5 -7.81 4.87 -14.12
C LEU A 5 -7.42 3.80 -13.07
N THR A 6 -6.81 2.69 -13.47
CA THR A 6 -6.36 1.65 -12.53
C THR A 6 -5.02 1.97 -11.85
N SER A 7 -4.22 2.89 -12.38
CA SER A 7 -2.94 3.31 -11.77
C SER A 7 -3.07 4.52 -10.85
N LEU A 8 -4.16 5.28 -10.98
CA LEU A 8 -4.39 6.55 -10.29
C LEU A 8 -4.50 6.38 -8.75
N PRO A 9 -5.27 5.42 -8.20
CA PRO A 9 -5.37 5.24 -6.75
C PRO A 9 -4.03 4.89 -6.11
N ILE A 10 -3.22 4.10 -6.83
CA ILE A 10 -1.89 3.69 -6.37
C ILE A 10 -0.96 4.91 -6.29
N TRP A 11 -0.99 5.79 -7.29
CA TRP A 11 -0.18 6.99 -7.30
C TRP A 11 -0.60 7.99 -6.21
N ILE A 12 -1.91 8.18 -6.00
CA ILE A 12 -2.43 9.04 -4.93
C ILE A 12 -1.90 8.57 -3.57
N ILE A 13 -2.05 7.29 -3.24
CA ILE A 13 -1.62 6.75 -1.95
C ILE A 13 -0.09 6.82 -1.81
N LEU A 14 0.65 6.56 -2.88
CA LEU A 14 2.11 6.65 -2.85
C LEU A 14 2.57 8.10 -2.56
N THR A 15 1.93 9.10 -3.18
CA THR A 15 2.20 10.51 -2.87
C THR A 15 1.79 10.89 -1.45
N ASP A 16 0.61 10.44 -0.98
CA ASP A 16 0.12 10.71 0.38
C ASP A 16 1.05 10.11 1.44
N MET A 17 1.57 8.90 1.20
CA MET A 17 2.55 8.25 2.10
C MET A 17 3.89 9.00 2.13
N ILE A 18 4.40 9.46 0.99
CA ILE A 18 5.63 10.28 0.95
C ILE A 18 5.42 11.62 1.67
N TYR A 19 4.26 12.24 1.46
CA TYR A 19 3.92 13.48 2.14
C TYR A 19 3.80 13.28 3.66
N GLY A 20 3.13 12.22 4.09
CA GLY A 20 3.03 11.82 5.49
C GLY A 20 4.39 11.53 6.13
N LEU A 21 5.31 10.90 5.39
CA LEU A 21 6.70 10.69 5.81
C LEU A 21 7.41 12.03 6.04
N GLY A 22 7.30 12.95 5.08
CA GLY A 22 7.90 14.28 5.19
C GLY A 22 7.40 15.04 6.42
N LEU A 23 6.10 14.98 6.70
CA LEU A 23 5.53 15.54 7.93
C LEU A 23 6.04 14.84 9.20
N ASN A 24 6.17 13.51 9.18
CA ASN A 24 6.68 12.73 10.32
C ASN A 24 8.13 13.13 10.65
N ILE A 25 8.98 13.29 9.63
CA ILE A 25 10.37 13.73 9.76
C ILE A 25 10.44 15.18 10.26
N LEU A 26 9.62 16.08 9.71
CA LEU A 26 9.61 17.47 10.15
C LEU A 26 9.18 17.60 11.62
N GLN A 27 8.20 16.79 12.04
CA GLN A 27 7.76 16.72 13.43
C GLN A 27 8.82 16.11 14.36
N SER A 28 9.58 15.09 13.90
CA SER A 28 10.66 14.51 14.71
C SER A 28 11.81 15.49 14.90
N VAL A 29 12.17 16.24 13.86
CA VAL A 29 13.23 17.27 13.91
C VAL A 29 12.80 18.46 14.78
N GLY A 30 11.53 18.90 14.67
CA GLY A 30 10.97 19.97 15.51
C GLY A 30 10.88 19.60 17.00
N ARG A 31 10.63 18.33 17.32
CA ARG A 31 10.67 17.82 18.70
C ARG A 31 12.08 17.78 19.28
N GLN A 32 13.08 17.42 18.47
CA GLN A 32 14.49 17.38 18.90
C GLN A 32 15.08 18.77 19.16
N SER A 33 14.58 19.81 18.50
CA SER A 33 15.08 21.20 18.65
C SER A 33 14.51 21.93 19.87
N GLY A 34 13.48 21.38 20.54
CA GLY A 34 12.89 21.96 21.75
C GLY A 34 13.45 21.43 23.08
N GLN A 35 14.29 20.39 23.07
CA GLN A 35 14.90 19.83 24.29
C GLN A 35 16.36 20.27 24.39
N THR A 36 16.58 21.40 25.09
CA THR A 36 17.92 21.76 25.57
C THR A 36 18.11 21.18 26.98
N GLN A 37 19.29 20.59 27.22
CA GLN A 37 19.86 20.17 28.52
C GLN A 37 19.29 18.89 29.14
N ILE A 38 20.02 18.05 29.90
CA ILE A 38 21.42 17.88 30.33
C ILE A 38 21.43 16.45 30.91
N ASP A 39 22.53 15.71 30.74
CA ASP A 39 22.88 14.46 31.44
C ASP A 39 21.87 13.30 31.49
N THR A 40 22.41 12.10 31.25
CA THR A 40 21.72 10.80 31.18
C THR A 40 21.08 10.56 29.83
N VAL A 41 21.63 9.60 29.07
CA VAL A 41 21.03 9.03 27.85
C VAL A 41 19.64 8.51 28.23
N THR A 42 18.64 9.37 28.09
CA THR A 42 17.26 9.06 28.46
C THR A 42 16.66 8.23 27.32
N PRO A 43 15.94 7.13 27.62
CA PRO A 43 15.38 6.24 26.60
C PRO A 43 14.48 6.93 25.55
N ASP A 44 13.94 8.13 25.84
CA ASP A 44 13.06 8.88 24.93
C ASP A 44 13.67 9.21 23.56
N ILE A 45 14.97 9.53 23.49
CA ILE A 45 15.64 9.84 22.20
C ILE A 45 15.70 8.58 21.31
N ALA A 46 15.93 7.40 21.91
CA ALA A 46 15.98 6.14 21.18
C ALA A 46 14.59 5.68 20.72
N PHE A 47 13.53 5.91 21.52
CA PHE A 47 12.16 5.55 21.16
C PHE A 47 11.59 6.44 20.03
N SER A 48 11.87 7.74 20.06
CA SER A 48 11.43 8.67 19.00
C SER A 48 12.08 8.35 17.66
N SER A 49 13.39 8.05 17.66
CA SER A 49 14.11 7.64 16.44
C SER A 49 13.68 6.26 15.93
N LEU A 50 13.39 5.30 16.82
CA LEU A 50 12.83 4.00 16.45
C LEU A 50 11.45 4.12 15.80
N GLN A 51 10.60 5.04 16.27
CA GLN A 51 9.29 5.29 15.68
C GLN A 51 9.40 5.87 14.26
N VAL A 52 10.32 6.81 14.02
CA VAL A 52 10.58 7.34 12.67
C VAL A 52 11.08 6.23 11.74
N ILE A 53 12.00 5.39 12.22
CA ILE A 53 12.52 4.24 11.46
C ILE A 53 11.39 3.23 11.18
N SER A 54 10.53 2.94 12.16
CA SER A 54 9.41 2.01 12.01
C SER A 54 8.37 2.53 11.00
N ASN A 55 7.93 3.78 11.14
CA ASN A 55 7.01 4.43 10.21
C ASN A 55 7.60 4.51 8.80
N GLY A 56 8.87 4.93 8.68
CA GLY A 56 9.58 4.96 7.40
C GLY A 56 9.73 3.58 6.77
N GLY A 57 10.04 2.56 7.58
CA GLY A 57 10.15 1.17 7.15
C GLY A 57 8.83 0.63 6.60
N MET A 58 7.71 0.85 7.30
CA MET A 58 6.38 0.49 6.81
C MET A 58 6.07 1.17 5.48
N ILE A 59 6.34 2.48 5.37
CA ILE A 59 6.14 3.23 4.12
C ILE A 59 6.98 2.67 2.97
N LEU A 60 8.24 2.29 3.22
CA LEU A 60 9.10 1.68 2.21
C LEU A 60 8.59 0.30 1.76
N ILE A 61 8.19 -0.56 2.71
CA ILE A 61 7.69 -1.91 2.41
C ILE A 61 6.38 -1.82 1.61
N ILE A 62 5.44 -0.99 2.06
CA ILE A 62 4.16 -0.80 1.38
C ILE A 62 4.37 -0.14 0.02
N GLY A 63 5.21 0.91 -0.05
CA GLY A 63 5.55 1.60 -1.29
C GLY A 63 6.19 0.67 -2.32
N PHE A 64 7.11 -0.20 -1.88
CA PHE A 64 7.67 -1.25 -2.74
C PHE A 64 6.57 -2.20 -3.25
N GLY A 65 5.68 -2.66 -2.37
CA GLY A 65 4.55 -3.49 -2.77
C GLY A 65 3.62 -2.81 -3.78
N LEU A 66 3.36 -1.51 -3.63
CA LEU A 66 2.56 -0.72 -4.58
C LEU A 66 3.25 -0.61 -5.96
N ILE A 67 4.58 -0.45 -5.99
CA ILE A 67 5.35 -0.49 -7.24
C ILE A 67 5.25 -1.87 -7.89
N VAL A 68 5.36 -2.96 -7.12
CA VAL A 68 5.17 -4.32 -7.64
C VAL A 68 3.76 -4.51 -8.18
N LEU A 69 2.74 -3.99 -7.50
CA LEU A 69 1.36 -4.01 -7.98
C LEU A 69 1.20 -3.24 -9.30
N LEU A 70 1.88 -2.09 -9.47
CA LEU A 70 1.92 -1.38 -10.75
C LEU A 70 2.59 -2.19 -11.85
N GLN A 71 3.69 -2.88 -11.54
CA GLN A 71 4.36 -3.77 -12.50
C GLN A 71 3.44 -4.93 -12.90
N LEU A 72 2.75 -5.55 -11.93
CA LEU A 72 1.78 -6.62 -12.17
C LEU A 72 0.59 -6.14 -13.01
N ASN A 73 0.06 -4.95 -12.70
CA ASN A 73 -0.99 -4.32 -13.49
C ASN A 73 -0.56 -4.18 -14.96
N ARG A 74 0.67 -3.69 -15.19
CA ARG A 74 1.24 -3.54 -16.54
C ARG A 74 1.42 -4.87 -17.27
N THR A 75 1.95 -5.91 -16.63
CA THR A 75 2.21 -7.21 -17.29
C THR A 75 0.95 -8.00 -17.59
N VAL A 76 -0.03 -8.02 -16.68
CA VAL A 76 -1.33 -8.67 -16.91
C VAL A 76 -2.06 -7.99 -18.07
N LEU A 77 -2.02 -6.65 -18.15
CA LEU A 77 -2.57 -5.89 -19.29
C LEU A 77 -1.87 -6.22 -20.61
N GLN A 78 -0.57 -6.50 -20.58
CA GLN A 78 0.22 -6.89 -21.75
C GLN A 78 0.17 -8.40 -22.05
N LYS A 79 -0.62 -9.18 -21.29
CA LYS A 79 -0.67 -10.65 -21.35
C LYS A 79 0.71 -11.32 -21.21
N LYS A 80 1.65 -10.67 -20.53
CA LYS A 80 2.99 -11.20 -20.26
C LYS A 80 3.04 -11.81 -18.86
N ILE A 81 3.73 -12.93 -18.72
CA ILE A 81 4.00 -13.53 -17.41
C ILE A 81 5.07 -12.69 -16.71
N LEU A 82 4.72 -12.11 -15.56
CA LEU A 82 5.72 -11.51 -14.68
C LEU A 82 6.38 -12.63 -13.87
N PRO A 83 7.72 -12.75 -13.86
CA PRO A 83 8.40 -13.64 -12.93
C PRO A 83 8.21 -13.07 -11.52
N ILE A 84 7.35 -13.71 -10.74
CA ILE A 84 7.10 -13.32 -9.35
C ILE A 84 8.17 -14.02 -8.50
N GLY A 85 9.20 -13.27 -8.09
CA GLY A 85 10.14 -13.71 -7.07
C GLY A 85 9.60 -13.50 -5.66
N ILE A 86 10.29 -14.06 -4.66
CA ILE A 86 9.91 -14.01 -3.23
C ILE A 86 9.73 -12.58 -2.71
N PHE A 87 10.59 -11.64 -3.09
CA PHE A 87 10.44 -10.25 -2.67
C PHE A 87 9.16 -9.60 -3.21
N ARG A 88 8.77 -9.95 -4.45
CA ARG A 88 7.55 -9.41 -5.07
C ARG A 88 6.29 -9.96 -4.41
N THR A 89 6.28 -11.24 -4.03
CA THR A 89 5.14 -11.81 -3.28
C THR A 89 5.01 -11.14 -1.92
N LEU A 90 6.11 -10.97 -1.19
CA LEU A 90 6.10 -10.30 0.11
C LEU A 90 5.58 -8.87 0.01
N GLY A 91 6.00 -8.10 -0.99
CA GLY A 91 5.48 -6.76 -1.23
C GLY A 91 3.97 -6.74 -1.54
N LEU A 92 3.48 -7.69 -2.34
CA LEU A 92 2.05 -7.83 -2.62
C LEU A 92 1.27 -8.24 -1.37
N ILE A 93 1.79 -9.16 -0.57
CA ILE A 93 1.18 -9.58 0.70
C ILE A 93 1.11 -8.41 1.67
N ALA A 94 2.17 -7.58 1.77
CA ALA A 94 2.17 -6.41 2.63
C ALA A 94 1.09 -5.39 2.22
N VAL A 95 0.98 -5.07 0.94
CA VAL A 95 -0.09 -4.19 0.43
C VAL A 95 -1.46 -4.79 0.69
N LEU A 96 -1.61 -6.09 0.51
CA LEU A 96 -2.85 -6.80 0.73
C LEU A 96 -3.24 -6.76 2.22
N ALA A 97 -2.29 -7.03 3.13
CA ALA A 97 -2.49 -6.99 4.57
C ALA A 97 -2.92 -5.60 5.08
N VAL A 98 -2.37 -4.53 4.48
CA VAL A 98 -2.73 -3.15 4.84
C VAL A 98 -4.06 -2.71 4.23
N SER A 99 -4.41 -3.21 3.05
CA SER A 99 -5.60 -2.76 2.32
C SER A 99 -6.85 -3.60 2.57
N LEU A 100 -6.73 -4.87 3.00
CA LEU A 100 -7.89 -5.72 3.35
C LEU A 100 -8.77 -5.16 4.46
N PRO A 101 -8.21 -4.70 5.60
CA PRO A 101 -9.02 -4.13 6.67
C PRO A 101 -9.88 -2.98 6.18
N SER A 102 -9.39 -2.18 5.22
CA SER A 102 -10.14 -1.07 4.66
C SER A 102 -11.41 -1.50 3.92
N LEU A 103 -11.42 -2.66 3.25
CA LEU A 103 -12.65 -3.19 2.63
C LEU A 103 -13.70 -3.54 3.68
N TRP A 104 -13.25 -4.12 4.80
CA TRP A 104 -14.12 -4.46 5.91
C TRP A 104 -14.71 -3.22 6.58
N GLU A 105 -13.87 -2.23 6.87
CA GLU A 105 -14.33 -0.95 7.43
C GLU A 105 -15.32 -0.23 6.51
N TRP A 106 -15.10 -0.26 5.19
CA TRP A 106 -16.05 0.30 4.22
C TRP A 106 -17.38 -0.46 4.19
N LEU A 107 -17.36 -1.79 4.37
CA LEU A 107 -18.58 -2.59 4.45
C LEU A 107 -19.43 -2.18 5.66
N TRP A 108 -18.80 -1.97 6.82
CA TRP A 108 -19.47 -1.45 8.01
C TRP A 108 -19.87 0.02 7.90
N ALA A 109 -19.07 0.85 7.23
CA ALA A 109 -19.41 2.24 6.97
C ALA A 109 -20.68 2.34 6.13
N ILE A 110 -20.83 1.49 5.11
CA ILE A 110 -22.03 1.43 4.26
C ILE A 110 -23.25 0.98 5.09
N THR A 111 -23.13 -0.07 5.91
CA THR A 111 -24.26 -0.51 6.75
C THR A 111 -24.65 0.53 7.80
N SER A 112 -23.67 1.26 8.36
CA SER A 112 -23.90 2.37 9.28
C SER A 112 -24.58 3.57 8.60
N LEU A 113 -24.23 3.85 7.34
CA LEU A 113 -24.89 4.86 6.52
C LEU A 113 -26.38 4.53 6.29
N PHE A 114 -26.68 3.25 5.98
CA PHE A 114 -28.07 2.77 5.88
C PHE A 114 -28.81 2.81 7.21
N SER A 115 -28.09 2.78 8.33
CA SER A 115 -28.63 2.93 9.69
C SER A 115 -28.87 4.40 10.08
N GLY A 116 -28.57 5.36 9.19
CA GLY A 116 -28.80 6.79 9.40
C GLY A 116 -27.65 7.54 10.08
N ASN A 117 -26.51 6.90 10.32
CA ASN A 117 -25.34 7.56 10.90
C ASN A 117 -24.56 8.33 9.83
N ASN A 118 -24.06 9.50 10.19
CA ASN A 118 -23.20 10.27 9.30
C ASN A 118 -21.75 9.77 9.39
N VAL A 119 -21.32 8.99 8.40
CA VAL A 119 -20.01 8.34 8.38
C VAL A 119 -18.96 9.14 7.59
N PHE A 120 -19.40 10.16 6.85
CA PHE A 120 -18.53 10.99 6.02
C PHE A 120 -18.10 12.26 6.76
N ASN A 121 -16.78 12.44 6.91
CA ASN A 121 -16.20 13.66 7.44
C ASN A 121 -15.61 14.50 6.30
N PHE A 122 -16.30 15.57 5.93
CA PHE A 122 -15.87 16.50 4.87
C PHE A 122 -14.88 17.57 5.37
N ASN A 123 -14.57 17.60 6.67
CA ASN A 123 -13.69 18.62 7.26
C ASN A 123 -12.23 18.48 6.76
N ASN A 124 -11.82 17.28 6.35
CA ASN A 124 -10.50 17.04 5.77
C ASN A 124 -10.60 16.15 4.52
N ILE A 125 -10.77 16.79 3.37
CA ILE A 125 -10.94 16.12 2.07
C ILE A 125 -9.80 15.14 1.75
N ARG A 126 -8.57 15.41 2.21
CA ARG A 126 -7.39 14.55 2.00
C ARG A 126 -7.61 13.14 2.55
N TYR A 127 -8.08 13.03 3.79
CA TYR A 127 -8.33 11.74 4.42
C TYR A 127 -9.48 10.99 3.76
N LEU A 128 -10.51 11.71 3.29
CA LEU A 128 -11.62 11.13 2.55
C LEU A 128 -11.15 10.50 1.24
N ILE A 129 -10.28 11.21 0.49
CA ILE A 129 -9.70 10.71 -0.75
C ILE A 129 -8.82 9.47 -0.49
N SER A 130 -7.92 9.54 0.50
CA SER A 130 -7.07 8.39 0.87
C SER A 130 -7.92 7.19 1.29
N ALA A 131 -8.94 7.39 2.14
CA ALA A 131 -9.83 6.33 2.61
C ALA A 131 -10.62 5.66 1.47
N LEU A 132 -10.92 6.38 0.39
CA LEU A 132 -11.60 5.82 -0.79
C LEU A 132 -10.62 5.10 -1.74
N CYS A 133 -9.35 5.51 -1.75
CA CYS A 133 -8.31 4.87 -2.56
C CYS A 133 -7.84 3.52 -1.99
N LEU A 134 -7.80 3.34 -0.66
CA LEU A 134 -7.39 2.09 -0.03
C LEU A 134 -8.21 0.85 -0.46
N PRO A 135 -9.56 0.86 -0.42
CA PRO A 135 -10.35 -0.29 -0.87
C PRO A 135 -10.19 -0.53 -2.38
N ALA A 136 -10.00 0.53 -3.17
CA ALA A 136 -9.73 0.39 -4.59
C ALA A 136 -8.39 -0.34 -4.85
N ILE A 137 -7.34 -0.04 -4.06
CA ILE A 137 -6.07 -0.78 -4.13
C ILE A 137 -6.25 -2.24 -3.76
N ALA A 138 -7.01 -2.55 -2.71
CA ALA A 138 -7.29 -3.93 -2.31
C ALA A 138 -7.94 -4.74 -3.45
N LEU A 139 -9.00 -4.18 -4.04
CA LEU A 139 -9.70 -4.79 -5.16
C LEU A 139 -8.80 -4.96 -6.39
N LEU A 140 -7.98 -3.97 -6.71
CA LEU A 140 -7.01 -4.05 -7.81
C LEU A 140 -5.97 -5.14 -7.55
N CYS A 141 -5.47 -5.26 -6.32
CA CYS A 141 -4.51 -6.29 -5.94
C CYS A 141 -5.11 -7.69 -6.12
N ILE A 142 -6.31 -7.92 -5.60
CA ILE A 142 -7.03 -9.20 -5.73
C ILE A 142 -7.30 -9.52 -7.21
N TYR A 143 -7.85 -8.57 -7.96
CA TYR A 143 -8.20 -8.77 -9.37
C TYR A 143 -6.97 -9.09 -10.23
N ARG A 144 -5.83 -8.42 -10.00
CA ARG A 144 -4.60 -8.66 -10.75
C ARG A 144 -3.90 -9.94 -10.34
N LEU A 145 -3.95 -10.30 -9.06
CA LEU A 145 -3.45 -11.60 -8.59
C LEU A 145 -4.25 -12.74 -9.23
N PHE A 146 -5.59 -12.61 -9.27
CA PHE A 146 -6.46 -13.58 -9.93
C PHE A 146 -6.21 -13.66 -11.44
N GLY A 147 -6.04 -12.50 -12.10
CA GLY A 147 -5.67 -12.44 -13.51
C GLY A 147 -4.34 -13.15 -13.81
N TRP A 148 -3.31 -12.90 -12.99
CA TRP A 148 -2.01 -13.56 -13.10
C TRP A 148 -2.11 -15.08 -12.88
N TYR A 149 -2.88 -15.52 -11.88
CA TYR A 149 -3.14 -16.94 -11.60
C TYR A 149 -3.84 -17.62 -12.78
N ARG A 150 -4.84 -16.95 -13.38
CA ARG A 150 -5.53 -17.45 -14.57
C ARG A 150 -4.60 -17.57 -15.76
N LEU A 151 -3.75 -16.56 -16.00
CA LEU A 151 -2.75 -16.60 -17.07
C LEU A 151 -1.77 -17.78 -16.90
N HIS A 152 -1.32 -18.06 -15.67
CA HIS A 152 -0.46 -19.21 -15.38
C HIS A 152 -1.14 -20.55 -15.67
N LYS A 153 -2.44 -20.68 -15.38
CA LYS A 153 -3.21 -21.89 -15.68
C LYS A 153 -3.47 -22.10 -17.17
N THR A 154 -3.56 -21.02 -17.95
CA THR A 154 -3.84 -21.09 -19.38
C THR A 154 -2.61 -21.24 -20.28
N LEU A 155 -1.40 -20.98 -19.77
CA LEU A 155 -0.19 -21.30 -20.51
C LEU A 155 0.13 -22.79 -20.30
N PRO A 156 0.34 -23.58 -21.37
CA PRO A 156 0.84 -24.94 -21.23
C PRO A 156 2.19 -24.87 -20.51
N ALA A 157 2.42 -25.77 -19.55
CA ALA A 157 3.77 -26.03 -19.07
C ALA A 157 4.70 -26.21 -20.28
N PRO A 158 5.95 -25.71 -20.26
CA PRO A 158 6.88 -25.97 -21.34
C PRO A 158 6.97 -27.48 -21.46
N THR A 159 6.48 -28.00 -22.59
CA THR A 159 6.60 -29.41 -22.94
C THR A 159 8.06 -29.76 -22.75
N THR A 160 8.32 -30.63 -21.77
CA THR A 160 9.58 -31.32 -21.60
C THR A 160 9.88 -31.93 -22.95
N GLN A 161 10.77 -31.29 -23.73
CA GLN A 161 11.31 -31.88 -24.93
C GLN A 161 12.17 -33.03 -24.45
N ALA A 162 11.55 -34.22 -24.37
CA ALA A 162 12.25 -35.47 -24.40
C ALA A 162 13.00 -35.50 -25.74
N SER A 163 14.32 -35.38 -25.68
CA SER A 163 15.21 -35.74 -26.77
C SER A 163 15.68 -37.19 -26.56
N PRO A 164 15.90 -37.92 -27.68
CA PRO A 164 15.86 -39.39 -27.77
C PRO A 164 17.02 -40.13 -27.11
#